data_AF-A0A1V5B3T6-F1
#
_entry.id   AF-A0A1V5B3T6-F1
#
_cell.length_a   1.000
_cell.length_b   1.000
_cell.length_c   1.000
_cell.angle_alpha   90.00
_cell.angle_beta   90.00
_cell.angle_gamma   90.00
#
_symmetry.space_group_name_H-M   'P 1'
#
loop_
_entity.id
_entity.type
_entity.pdbx_description
1 polymer ?
#
loop_
_entity_poly.entity_id
_entity_poly.type
_entity_poly.pdbx_seq_one_letter_code
_entity_poly.pdbx_strand_id
1 'polypeptide(L)'
;MPFQSISELPKSVRNLPSRAKTLYMKAYNGCWEELDSIDDAAREKASHEAAWSAVKEQYEKDDETGEWVKSEEVSGRRSRHVIRHRKSRPSGAASQAKAHA
;
A
#
# COMPACT_ATOMS: atom_id res chain seq x y z
N MET A 1 -14.05 2.45 21.00
CA MET A 1 -14.18 1.13 21.68
C MET A 1 -13.31 0.10 20.94
N PRO A 2 -12.65 -0.87 21.62
CA PRO A 2 -11.88 -1.92 20.94
C PRO A 2 -12.81 -2.78 20.09
N PHE A 3 -12.38 -3.10 18.86
CA PHE A 3 -13.15 -3.99 17.99
C PHE A 3 -13.00 -5.43 18.48
N GLN A 4 -14.11 -6.10 18.79
CA GLN A 4 -14.10 -7.49 19.22
C GLN A 4 -14.02 -8.45 18.03
N SER A 5 -14.44 -7.99 16.85
CA SER A 5 -14.48 -8.83 15.65
C SER A 5 -14.29 -8.03 14.37
N ILE A 6 -13.68 -8.68 13.38
CA ILE A 6 -13.48 -8.14 12.03
C ILE A 6 -14.79 -7.80 11.27
N SER A 7 -15.94 -8.28 11.77
CA SER A 7 -17.27 -7.98 11.23
C SER A 7 -17.87 -6.65 11.73
N GLU A 8 -17.35 -6.11 12.83
CA GLU A 8 -17.77 -4.81 13.39
C GLU A 8 -17.02 -3.63 12.75
N LEU A 9 -16.03 -3.95 11.91
CA LEU A 9 -15.26 -2.96 11.20
C LEU A 9 -16.14 -2.21 10.18
N PRO A 10 -15.86 -0.92 9.91
CA PRO A 10 -16.59 -0.13 8.93
C PRO A 10 -16.65 -0.80 7.57
N LYS A 11 -17.68 -0.50 6.76
CA LYS A 11 -17.85 -1.06 5.40
C LYS A 11 -16.58 -0.95 4.54
N SER A 12 -15.85 0.16 4.65
CA SER A 12 -14.57 0.37 3.94
C SER A 12 -13.49 -0.64 4.30
N VAL A 13 -13.44 -1.07 5.56
CA VAL A 13 -12.51 -2.08 6.07
C VAL A 13 -13.05 -3.50 5.83
N ARG A 14 -14.38 -3.65 5.76
CA ARG A 14 -15.06 -4.92 5.49
C ARG A 14 -14.81 -5.44 4.08
N ASN A 15 -14.49 -4.56 3.13
CA ASN A 15 -14.06 -4.89 1.77
C ASN A 15 -12.60 -5.35 1.66
N LEU A 16 -11.83 -5.29 2.75
CA LEU A 16 -10.43 -5.74 2.75
C LEU A 16 -10.32 -7.27 2.75
N PRO A 17 -9.17 -7.83 2.36
CA PRO A 17 -8.86 -9.23 2.59
C PRO A 17 -8.86 -9.59 4.08
N SER A 18 -9.21 -10.84 4.43
CA SER A 18 -9.31 -11.30 5.83
C SER A 18 -8.04 -11.03 6.65
N ARG A 19 -6.85 -11.17 6.04
CA ARG A 19 -5.57 -10.91 6.70
C ARG A 19 -5.35 -9.44 7.02
N ALA A 20 -5.80 -8.53 6.15
CA ALA A 20 -5.76 -7.08 6.37
C ALA A 20 -6.68 -6.68 7.53
N LYS A 21 -7.88 -7.27 7.62
CA LYS A 21 -8.81 -7.02 8.74
C LYS A 21 -8.20 -7.40 10.09
N THR A 22 -7.51 -8.54 10.16
CA THR A 22 -6.82 -8.96 11.38
C THR A 22 -5.68 -8.01 11.74
N LEU A 23 -4.92 -7.53 10.76
CA LEU A 23 -3.85 -6.56 10.98
C LEU A 23 -4.41 -5.24 11.51
N TYR A 24 -5.48 -4.75 10.89
CA TYR A 24 -6.19 -3.54 11.32
C TYR A 24 -6.64 -3.64 12.77
N MET A 25 -7.32 -4.73 13.14
CA MET A 25 -7.81 -4.95 14.51
C MET A 25 -6.66 -4.96 15.53
N LYS A 26 -5.54 -5.64 15.20
CA LYS A 26 -4.37 -5.67 16.09
C LYS A 26 -3.74 -4.30 16.29
N ALA A 27 -3.56 -3.54 15.21
CA ALA A 27 -3.01 -2.20 15.27
C ALA A 27 -3.94 -1.25 16.05
N TYR A 28 -5.25 -1.35 15.83
CA TYR A 28 -6.25 -0.59 16.56
C TYR A 28 -6.20 -0.91 18.06
N ASN A 29 -6.24 -2.18 18.44
CA ASN A 29 -6.24 -2.57 19.84
C ASN A 29 -4.95 -2.15 20.54
N GLY A 30 -3.79 -2.25 19.87
CA GLY A 30 -2.52 -1.79 20.44
C GLY A 30 -2.50 -0.28 20.71
N CYS A 31 -2.92 0.54 19.74
CA CYS A 31 -3.04 1.99 19.95
C CYS A 31 -4.13 2.34 20.96
N TRP A 32 -5.22 1.57 20.99
CA TRP A 32 -6.27 1.76 21.96
C TRP A 32 -5.70 1.58 23.37
N GLU A 33 -5.01 0.49 23.66
CA GLU A 33 -4.39 0.26 24.98
C GLU A 33 -3.36 1.33 25.36
N GLU A 34 -2.58 1.85 24.41
CA GLU A 34 -1.62 2.93 24.67
C GLU A 34 -2.31 4.25 25.02
N LEU A 35 -3.42 4.57 24.35
CA LEU A 35 -4.16 5.83 24.49
C LEU A 35 -5.20 5.80 25.61
N ASP A 36 -5.05 4.92 26.60
CA ASP A 36 -5.99 4.76 27.70
C ASP A 36 -6.19 6.00 28.56
N SER A 37 -5.20 6.88 28.57
CA SER A 37 -5.21 8.13 29.34
C SER A 37 -5.81 9.33 28.60
N ILE A 38 -6.37 9.15 27.40
CA ILE A 38 -6.92 10.24 26.56
C ILE A 38 -8.44 10.08 26.40
N ASP A 39 -9.12 11.20 26.16
CA ASP A 39 -10.55 11.27 25.84
C ASP A 39 -10.96 10.25 24.75
N ASP A 40 -12.07 9.54 24.98
CA ASP A 40 -12.56 8.46 24.12
C ASP A 40 -12.69 8.89 22.65
N ALA A 41 -13.12 10.13 22.38
CA ALA A 41 -13.29 10.62 21.01
C ALA A 41 -11.93 10.80 20.29
N ALA A 42 -10.92 11.31 20.99
CA ALA A 42 -9.58 11.48 20.45
C ALA A 42 -8.87 10.13 20.31
N ARG A 43 -9.04 9.26 21.32
CA ARG A 43 -8.52 7.89 21.34
C ARG A 43 -9.03 7.07 20.16
N GLU A 44 -10.33 7.12 19.89
CA GLU A 44 -10.93 6.41 18.78
C GLU A 44 -10.39 6.88 17.43
N LYS A 45 -10.32 8.20 17.22
CA LYS A 45 -9.80 8.78 15.99
C LYS A 45 -8.35 8.37 15.74
N ALA A 46 -7.47 8.55 16.73
CA ALA A 46 -6.06 8.21 16.61
C ALA A 46 -5.83 6.71 16.38
N SER A 47 -6.55 5.85 17.09
CA SER A 47 -6.47 4.39 16.91
C SER A 47 -6.94 3.98 15.50
N HIS A 48 -7.97 4.65 14.97
CA HIS A 48 -8.45 4.44 13.61
C HIS A 48 -7.39 4.80 12.56
N GLU A 49 -6.75 5.95 12.72
CA GLU A 49 -5.70 6.44 11.83
C GLU A 49 -4.47 5.53 11.83
N ALA A 50 -4.01 5.12 13.02
CA ALA A 50 -2.89 4.20 13.17
C ALA A 50 -3.15 2.83 12.53
N ALA A 51 -4.35 2.28 12.75
CA ALA A 51 -4.76 1.02 12.14
C ALA A 51 -4.83 1.10 10.61
N TRP A 52 -5.33 2.22 10.06
CA TRP A 52 -5.32 2.46 8.62
C TRP A 52 -3.92 2.62 8.06
N SER A 53 -3.00 3.26 8.78
CA SER A 53 -1.60 3.36 8.35
C SER A 53 -0.97 1.97 8.21
N ALA A 54 -1.14 1.08 9.20
CA ALA A 54 -0.62 -0.28 9.12
C ALA A 54 -1.21 -1.08 7.94
N VAL A 55 -2.51 -0.90 7.63
CA VAL A 55 -3.13 -1.51 6.45
C VAL A 55 -2.55 -0.92 5.17
N LYS A 56 -2.44 0.40 5.06
CA LYS A 56 -1.93 1.10 3.87
C LYS A 56 -0.47 0.75 3.53
N GLU A 57 0.34 0.41 4.54
CA GLU A 57 1.72 -0.05 4.31
C GLU A 57 1.76 -1.42 3.60
N GLN A 58 0.83 -2.31 3.95
CA GLN A 58 0.81 -3.69 3.44
C GLN A 58 -0.19 -3.91 2.28
N TYR A 59 -1.13 -2.98 2.10
CA TYR A 59 -2.20 -3.04 1.12
C TYR A 59 -2.38 -1.66 0.49
N GLU A 60 -2.40 -1.61 -0.84
CA GLU A 60 -2.69 -0.41 -1.59
C GLU A 60 -4.11 -0.51 -2.16
N LYS A 61 -4.85 0.59 -2.13
CA LYS A 61 -6.13 0.66 -2.82
C LYS A 61 -5.86 0.87 -4.30
N ASP A 62 -6.33 -0.06 -5.11
CA ASP A 62 -6.30 0.04 -6.55
C ASP A 62 -7.34 1.06 -7.01
N ASP A 63 -6.92 2.08 -7.74
CA ASP A 63 -7.81 3.16 -8.17
C ASP A 63 -8.68 2.74 -9.37
N GLU A 64 -8.24 1.75 -10.16
CA GLU A 64 -9.00 1.21 -11.30
C GLU A 64 -10.20 0.37 -10.84
N THR A 65 -9.99 -0.51 -9.87
CA THR A 65 -11.01 -1.45 -9.37
C THR A 65 -11.70 -0.97 -8.09
N GLY A 66 -11.07 -0.05 -7.36
CA GLY A 66 -11.50 0.37 -6.03
C GLY A 66 -11.24 -0.67 -4.94
N GLU A 67 -10.56 -1.78 -5.26
CA GLU A 67 -10.27 -2.88 -4.35
C GLU A 67 -8.93 -2.70 -3.63
N TRP A 68 -8.75 -3.38 -2.50
CA TRP A 68 -7.49 -3.34 -1.76
C TRP A 68 -6.63 -4.56 -2.08
N VAL A 69 -5.47 -4.30 -2.67
CA VAL A 69 -4.52 -5.31 -3.14
C VAL A 69 -3.26 -5.26 -2.29
N LYS A 70 -2.67 -6.43 -2.01
CA LYS A 70 -1.45 -6.50 -1.18
C LYS A 70 -0.32 -5.75 -1.89
N SER A 71 0.36 -4.84 -1.19
CA SER A 71 1.40 -3.96 -1.76
C SER A 71 2.54 -4.74 -2.40
N GLU A 72 2.88 -5.92 -1.87
CA GLU A 72 3.86 -6.86 -2.45
C GLU A 72 3.47 -7.31 -3.88
N GLU A 73 2.18 -7.51 -4.15
CA GLU A 73 1.71 -7.88 -5.49
C GLU A 73 1.74 -6.68 -6.44
N VAL A 74 1.38 -5.49 -5.94
CA VAL A 74 1.37 -4.25 -6.72
C VAL A 74 2.79 -3.81 -7.10
N SER A 75 3.74 -3.93 -6.18
CA SER A 75 5.15 -3.58 -6.42
C SER A 75 5.78 -4.49 -7.48
N GLY A 76 5.37 -5.77 -7.53
CA GLY A 76 5.73 -6.69 -8.62
C GLY A 76 5.04 -6.43 -9.96
N ARG A 77 3.89 -5.74 -9.97
CA ARG A 77 3.20 -5.29 -11.21
C ARG A 77 3.78 -3.95 -11.72
N ARG A 78 4.01 -2.97 -10.85
CA ARG A 78 4.66 -1.68 -11.16
C ARG A 78 6.10 -1.86 -11.66
N SER A 79 6.84 -2.84 -11.12
CA SER A 79 8.20 -3.16 -11.58
C SER A 79 8.25 -3.77 -12.99
N ARG A 80 7.13 -4.29 -13.53
CA ARG A 80 7.03 -4.76 -14.93
C ARG A 80 6.70 -3.64 -15.92
N HIS A 81 6.28 -2.47 -15.45
CA HIS A 81 5.80 -1.38 -16.31
C HIS A 81 6.85 -0.29 -16.61
N VAL A 82 8.08 -0.42 -16.10
CA VAL A 82 9.18 0.54 -16.35
C VAL A 82 10.12 0.16 -17.50
N ILE A 83 9.83 -0.88 -18.29
CA ILE A 83 10.63 -1.22 -19.49
C ILE A 83 9.78 -1.31 -20.75
N ARG A 84 8.91 -0.31 -21.02
CA ARG A 84 8.32 -0.16 -22.36
C ARG A 84 8.11 1.30 -22.78
N HIS A 85 9.10 2.17 -22.62
CA HIS A 85 9.15 3.41 -23.42
C HIS A 85 10.58 3.87 -23.68
N ARG A 86 11.23 3.25 -24.68
CA ARG A 86 12.12 4.00 -25.59
C ARG A 86 12.17 3.33 -26.96
N LYS A 87 11.04 3.37 -27.67
CA LYS A 87 11.03 3.27 -29.13
C LYS A 87 11.71 4.53 -29.67
N SER A 88 12.96 4.41 -30.14
CA SER A 88 13.56 5.29 -31.16
C SER A 88 14.92 4.73 -31.61
N ARG A 89 14.89 3.94 -32.68
CA ARG A 89 15.90 4.01 -33.77
C ARG A 89 15.30 4.99 -34.80
N PRO A 90 16.07 5.75 -35.61
CA PRO A 90 17.20 5.23 -36.40
C PRO A 90 18.37 6.20 -36.71
N SER A 91 19.36 5.64 -37.43
CA SER A 91 20.27 6.28 -38.41
C SER A 91 21.44 7.15 -37.95
N GLY A 92 22.64 6.74 -38.41
CA GLY A 92 23.74 7.66 -38.71
C GLY A 92 25.14 7.06 -38.59
N ALA A 93 25.72 6.62 -39.72
CA ALA A 93 27.15 6.60 -40.07
C ALA A 93 28.15 5.97 -39.05
N ALA A 94 28.68 4.75 -39.23
CA ALA A 94 29.59 4.32 -40.29
C ALA A 94 30.59 5.41 -40.76
N SER A 95 31.88 5.18 -40.42
CA SER A 95 33.11 5.58 -41.15
C SER A 95 33.99 6.67 -40.53
N GLN A 96 35.10 6.25 -39.89
CA GLN A 96 36.49 6.68 -40.13
C GLN A 96 37.38 5.84 -39.20
N ALA A 97 38.23 4.91 -39.67
CA ALA A 97 39.43 5.03 -40.50
C ALA A 97 40.60 5.76 -39.80
N LYS A 98 41.79 5.15 -39.96
CA LYS A 98 43.16 5.56 -39.56
C LYS A 98 43.55 5.16 -38.14
N ALA A 99 44.77 4.76 -37.80
CA ALA A 99 46.02 4.33 -38.44
C ALA A 99 47.03 4.21 -37.26
N HIS A 100 48.25 3.76 -37.54
CA HIS A 100 49.46 3.73 -36.67
C HIS A 100 49.58 2.51 -35.77
N ALA A 101 50.71 1.80 -35.72
CA ALA A 101 51.94 1.76 -36.53
C ALA A 101 52.62 0.43 -36.16
#